data_AF-A0A7K0WFU3-F1
#
_entry.id   AF-A0A7K0WFU3-F1
#
_cell.length_a   1.000
_cell.length_b   1.000
_cell.length_c   1.000
_cell.angle_alpha   90.00
_cell.angle_beta   90.00
_cell.angle_gamma   90.00
#
_symmetry.space_group_name_H-M   'P 1'
#
loop_
_entity.id
_entity.type
_entity.pdbx_description
1 polymer ?
#
loop_
_entity_poly.entity_id
_entity_poly.type
_entity_poly.pdbx_seq_one_letter_code
_entity_poly.pdbx_strand_id
1 'polypeptide(L)' 'MNEALDIARSALATGDVPVGAIVINKDGVVIGKGSNEREANNDPTAHAEVVA' A
#
# COMPACT_ATOMS: atom_id res chain seq x y z
N MET A 1 11.63 -5.60 0.84
CA MET A 1 11.07 -5.05 2.10
C MET A 1 11.17 -3.53 2.18
N ASN A 2 12.35 -2.91 1.95
CA ASN A 2 12.49 -1.44 1.97
C ASN A 2 11.44 -0.72 1.10
N GLU A 3 11.19 -1.21 -0.11
CA GLU A 3 10.19 -0.62 -1.01
C GLU A 3 8.77 -0.58 -0.41
N ALA A 4 8.35 -1.63 0.30
CA ALA A 4 7.04 -1.65 0.97
C ALA A 4 6.98 -0.64 2.13
N LEU A 5 8.11 -0.43 2.84
CA LEU A 5 8.21 0.60 3.88
C LEU A 5 8.21 2.02 3.30
N ASP A 6 8.78 2.20 2.11
CA ASP A 6 8.75 3.50 1.41
C ASP A 6 7.33 3.82 0.91
N ILE A 7 6.62 2.82 0.37
CA ILE A 7 5.20 2.94 0.02
C ILE A 7 4.36 3.23 1.27
N ALA A 8 4.60 2.54 2.40
CA ALA A 8 3.83 2.75 3.63
C ALA A 8 3.87 4.22 4.12
N ARG A 9 4.94 4.97 3.82
CA ARG A 9 5.08 6.37 4.21
C ARG A 9 4.10 7.30 3.48
N SER A 10 3.59 6.94 2.29
CA SER A 10 2.65 7.80 1.55
C SER A 10 1.29 7.93 2.24
N ALA A 11 0.83 6.88 2.93
CA ALA A 11 -0.41 6.88 3.70
C ALA A 11 -0.46 7.97 4.79
N LEU A 12 0.69 8.43 5.28
CA LEU A 12 0.74 9.51 6.27
C LEU A 12 0.20 10.84 5.74
N ALA A 13 0.24 11.06 4.41
CA ALA A 13 -0.26 12.29 3.80
C ALA A 13 -1.78 12.45 3.91
N THR A 14 -2.51 11.35 4.08
CA THR A 14 -3.98 11.30 4.17
C THR A 14 -4.47 10.99 5.58
N GLY A 15 -3.56 10.79 6.54
CA GLY A 15 -3.90 10.36 7.90
C GLY A 15 -4.18 8.87 8.02
N ASP A 16 -3.93 8.09 6.97
CA ASP A 16 -4.05 6.64 6.98
C ASP A 16 -2.94 5.99 7.84
N VAL A 17 -3.24 4.82 8.39
CA VAL A 17 -2.25 4.00 9.10
C VAL A 17 -1.15 3.59 8.09
N PRO A 18 0.15 3.80 8.40
CA PRO A 18 1.24 3.60 7.45
C PRO A 18 1.53 2.12 7.21
N VAL A 19 0.75 1.51 6.32
CA VAL A 19 0.92 0.15 5.81
C VAL A 19 1.16 0.24 4.31
N GLY A 20 2.15 -0.52 3.82
CA GLY A 20 2.47 -0.63 2.42
C GLY A 20 2.60 -2.09 2.01
N ALA A 21 2.16 -2.41 0.80
CA ALA A 21 2.14 -3.74 0.23
C ALA A 21 2.74 -3.73 -1.18
N ILE A 22 3.37 -4.85 -1.53
CA ILE A 22 3.86 -5.13 -2.88
C ILE A 22 3.45 -6.55 -3.28
N VAL A 23 3.01 -6.72 -4.52
CA VAL A 23 2.70 -8.03 -5.10
C VAL A 23 3.83 -8.41 -6.04
N ILE A 24 4.41 -9.59 -5.84
CA ILE A 24 5.57 -10.07 -6.62
C ILE A 24 5.18 -11.36 -7.35
N ASN A 25 5.51 -11.45 -8.64
CA ASN A 25 5.28 -12.65 -9.42
C ASN A 25 6.36 -13.73 -9.19
N LYS A 26 6.20 -14.90 -9.83
CA LYS A 26 7.14 -16.03 -9.72
C LYS A 26 8.58 -15.72 -10.15
N ASP A 27 8.76 -14.68 -10.98
CA ASP A 27 10.05 -14.27 -11.54
C ASP A 27 10.71 -13.18 -10.68
N GLY A 28 10.12 -12.85 -9.52
CA GLY A 28 10.64 -11.82 -8.61
C GLY A 28 10.31 -10.38 -9.03
N VAL A 29 9.42 -10.19 -10.02
CA VAL A 29 9.04 -8.87 -10.53
C VAL A 29 7.85 -8.34 -9.74
N VAL A 30 7.92 -7.08 -9.30
CA VAL A 30 6.79 -6.38 -8.67
C VAL A 30 5.74 -6.08 -9.72
N ILE A 31 4.52 -6.60 -9.51
CA ILE A 31 3.37 -6.43 -10.40
C ILE A 31 2.24 -5.60 -9.77
N GLY A 32 2.39 -5.22 -8.51
CA GLY A 32 1.39 -4.50 -7.73
C GLY A 32 2.01 -3.77 -6.55
N LYS A 33 1.49 -2.60 -6.20
CA LYS A 33 1.99 -1.71 -5.13
C LYS A 33 0.82 -0.90 -4.56
N GLY A 34 0.73 -0.82 -3.24
CA GLY A 34 -0.35 -0.09 -2.58
C GLY A 34 0.00 0.33 -1.17
N SER A 35 -0.57 1.46 -0.73
CA SER A 35 -0.62 1.87 0.67
C SER A 35 -2.07 1.89 1.15
N ASN A 36 -2.31 1.98 2.46
CA ASN A 36 -3.66 2.26 2.94
C ASN A 36 -4.19 3.58 2.38
N GLU A 37 -5.44 3.58 1.95
CA GLU A 37 -6.17 4.73 1.40
C GLU A 37 -7.59 4.83 1.99
N ARG A 38 -7.80 4.30 3.20
CA ARG A 38 -9.13 4.25 3.83
C ARG A 38 -9.64 5.65 4.13
N GLU A 39 -8.80 6.46 4.77
CA GLU A 39 -9.14 7.84 5.10
C GLU A 39 -9.11 8.72 3.84
N ALA A 40 -8.16 8.46 2.93
CA ALA A 40 -8.07 9.16 1.64
C ALA A 40 -9.37 9.07 0.81
N ASN A 41 -9.94 7.87 0.71
CA ASN A 41 -11.08 7.58 -0.15
C ASN A 41 -12.40 7.44 0.62
N ASN A 42 -12.39 7.56 1.96
CA ASN A 42 -13.51 7.22 2.85
C ASN A 42 -14.06 5.81 2.58
N ASP A 43 -13.16 4.87 2.28
CA ASP A 43 -13.48 3.50 1.94
C ASP A 43 -12.85 2.55 2.97
N PRO A 44 -13.65 1.86 3.81
CA PRO A 44 -13.11 0.96 4.83
C PRO A 44 -12.40 -0.26 4.24
N THR A 45 -12.55 -0.54 2.94
CA THR A 45 -11.92 -1.66 2.25
C THR A 45 -10.61 -1.31 1.55
N ALA A 46 -10.27 -0.03 1.44
CA ALA A 46 -9.06 0.47 0.76
C ALA A 46 -7.78 0.26 1.59
N HIS A 47 -7.55 -0.99 1.99
CA HIS A 47 -6.34 -1.47 2.62
C HIS A 47 -5.21 -1.62 1.59
N ALA A 48 -3.96 -1.53 2.04
CA ALA A 48 -2.79 -1.67 1.19
C ALA A 48 -2.81 -2.96 0.34
N GLU A 49 -3.29 -4.08 0.90
CA GLU A 49 -3.40 -5.37 0.22
C GLU A 49 -4.48 -5.41 -0.88
N VAL A 50 -5.51 -4.57 -0.77
CA VAL A 50 -6.59 -4.46 -1.77
C VAL A 50 -6.19 -3.51 -2.90
N VAL A 51 -5.43 -2.47 -2.56
CA VAL A 51 -4.92 -1.47 -3.52
C VAL A 51 -3.75 -2.00 -4.36
N ALA A 52 -2.89 -2.84 -3.78
CA ALA A 52 -1.66 -3.34 -4.40
C ALA A 52 -1.90 -4.34 -5.53
#